data_AF-A0A2R6HXI9-F1
#
_entry.id   AF-A0A2R6HXI9-F1
#
_cell.length_a   1.000
_cell.length_b   1.000
_cell.length_c   1.000
_cell.angle_alpha   90.00
_cell.angle_beta   90.00
_cell.angle_gamma   90.00
#
_symmetry.space_group_name_H-M   'P 1'
#
loop_
_entity.id
_entity.type
_entity.pdbx_description
1 polymer ?
#
loop_
_entity_poly.entity_id
_entity_poly.type
_entity_poly.pdbx_seq_one_letter_code
_entity_poly.pdbx_strand_id
1 'polypeptide(L)'
;MGDRDPIEAHGDGTRDLYDISTWEPRSTLDRLAVRLYHGVLKTIRLVVVLLAGLILLSQFLLGSIGATFAEDPYSVGLVLLSVVPALGLAAYVYVADVTSSEPLELLVGTFMLGILFAGFAAVLNTVLGPVVRGVPSTLGVLGSIVGTVLFFYLVVGPVEEAVKLLAVRLYAYRDRSFDAVIDGAVYGAAAGLGFATIENALYITRSLNASGNEFALGAALGAAGLGWVAAALADLSLPVAQSSAGGIIGIVGTGGRIAALRALAGPGHVIYSAFAGYYLGLAKFNSENAGPIAVKGLLIASLIHATYNVLVGIVPAVFVVTASEFAGVSVPDLVAFFAFVLVYDSIFGFALLRKIRAYRAAYHDVRGTDDREGTFDPEATEFDP
;
A
#
# COMPACT_ATOMS: atom_id res chain seq x y z
N MET A 1 -17.63 -3.92 -29.43
CA MET A 1 -16.54 -4.87 -29.15
C MET A 1 -15.89 -4.42 -27.87
N GLY A 2 -15.86 -5.24 -26.82
CA GLY A 2 -15.11 -4.92 -25.59
C GLY A 2 -15.71 -5.35 -24.23
N ASP A 3 -16.67 -6.28 -24.16
CA ASP A 3 -17.15 -6.80 -22.86
C ASP A 3 -16.28 -7.95 -22.30
N ARG A 4 -15.30 -8.43 -23.08
CA ARG A 4 -14.44 -9.57 -22.75
C ARG A 4 -12.98 -9.18 -22.81
N ASP A 5 -12.19 -9.69 -21.86
CA ASP A 5 -10.74 -9.52 -21.82
C ASP A 5 -10.09 -10.09 -23.10
N PRO A 6 -8.95 -9.55 -23.58
CA PRO A 6 -8.30 -10.02 -24.81
C PRO A 6 -8.03 -11.53 -24.86
N ILE A 7 -7.72 -12.17 -23.73
CA ILE A 7 -7.49 -13.62 -23.64
C ILE A 7 -8.80 -14.39 -23.88
N GLU A 8 -9.91 -13.90 -23.34
CA GLU A 8 -11.23 -14.53 -23.53
C GLU A 8 -11.78 -14.27 -24.94
N ALA A 9 -11.55 -13.07 -25.49
CA ALA A 9 -12.07 -12.68 -26.79
C ALA A 9 -11.50 -13.53 -27.96
N HIS A 10 -10.28 -14.04 -27.80
CA HIS A 10 -9.55 -14.78 -28.84
C HIS A 10 -9.22 -16.23 -28.42
N GLY A 11 -9.68 -16.68 -27.24
CA GLY A 11 -9.43 -18.04 -26.74
C GLY A 11 -10.41 -19.09 -27.28
N ASP A 12 -9.95 -20.34 -27.37
CA ASP A 12 -10.71 -21.49 -27.88
C ASP A 12 -11.74 -22.10 -26.88
N GLY A 13 -11.82 -21.54 -25.67
CA GLY A 13 -12.72 -21.99 -24.59
C GLY A 13 -12.34 -23.32 -23.93
N THR A 14 -11.21 -23.95 -24.29
CA THR A 14 -10.82 -25.26 -23.75
C THR A 14 -10.03 -25.18 -22.44
N ARG A 15 -9.43 -24.01 -22.15
CA ARG A 15 -8.57 -23.79 -20.98
C ARG A 15 -9.32 -23.18 -19.80
N ASP A 16 -8.95 -23.63 -18.61
CA ASP A 16 -9.43 -23.03 -17.37
C ASP A 16 -8.70 -21.70 -17.10
N LEU A 17 -9.40 -20.60 -17.32
CA LEU A 17 -8.91 -19.22 -17.16
C LEU A 17 -9.26 -18.62 -15.78
N TYR A 18 -9.68 -19.46 -14.84
CA TYR A 18 -10.06 -19.05 -13.50
C TYR A 18 -8.94 -18.29 -12.77
N ASP A 19 -9.28 -17.11 -12.24
CA ASP A 19 -8.37 -16.17 -11.56
C ASP A 19 -7.29 -15.55 -12.47
N ILE A 20 -7.33 -15.85 -13.78
CA ILE A 20 -6.48 -15.28 -14.82
C ILE A 20 -7.26 -14.18 -15.57
N SER A 21 -8.29 -14.56 -16.33
CA SER A 21 -9.19 -13.64 -17.05
C SER A 21 -10.67 -13.89 -16.78
N THR A 22 -11.05 -15.10 -16.32
CA THR A 22 -12.42 -15.43 -15.91
C THR A 22 -12.53 -15.68 -14.42
N TRP A 23 -13.75 -15.56 -13.88
CA TRP A 23 -14.00 -15.81 -12.46
C TRP A 23 -15.39 -16.39 -12.19
N GLU A 24 -15.40 -17.44 -11.36
CA GLU A 24 -16.60 -17.98 -10.73
C GLU A 24 -16.27 -18.42 -9.28
N PRO A 25 -17.24 -18.44 -8.35
CA PRO A 25 -16.95 -18.77 -6.96
C PRO A 25 -16.58 -20.24 -6.77
N ARG A 26 -15.28 -20.55 -6.63
CA ARG A 26 -14.79 -21.94 -6.42
C ARG A 26 -14.22 -22.19 -5.03
N SER A 27 -13.53 -21.20 -4.47
CA SER A 27 -12.81 -21.30 -3.20
C SER A 27 -13.62 -20.85 -1.98
N THR A 28 -13.11 -21.11 -0.77
CA THR A 28 -13.66 -20.57 0.48
C THR A 28 -13.55 -19.05 0.53
N LEU A 29 -12.45 -18.49 0.02
CA LEU A 29 -12.24 -17.05 -0.09
C LEU A 29 -13.24 -16.41 -1.05
N ASP A 30 -13.54 -17.04 -2.19
CA ASP A 30 -14.56 -16.53 -3.13
C ASP A 30 -15.94 -16.49 -2.47
N ARG A 31 -16.32 -17.57 -1.77
CA ARG A 31 -17.59 -17.62 -1.05
C ARG A 31 -17.67 -16.58 0.06
N LEU A 32 -16.57 -16.32 0.76
CA LEU A 32 -16.49 -15.24 1.74
C LEU A 32 -16.67 -13.87 1.08
N ALA A 33 -15.99 -13.62 -0.04
CA ALA A 33 -16.09 -12.37 -0.78
C ALA A 33 -17.52 -12.11 -1.28
N VAL A 34 -18.19 -13.14 -1.82
CA VAL A 34 -19.61 -13.07 -2.21
C VAL A 34 -20.50 -12.71 -1.02
N ARG A 35 -20.32 -13.35 0.14
CA ARG A 35 -21.11 -13.06 1.34
C ARG A 35 -20.89 -11.63 1.83
N LEU A 36 -19.64 -11.19 1.90
CA LEU A 36 -19.28 -9.86 2.34
C LEU A 36 -19.83 -8.78 1.39
N TYR A 37 -19.74 -8.98 0.08
CA TYR A 37 -20.30 -8.05 -0.90
C TYR A 37 -21.81 -7.82 -0.69
N HIS A 38 -22.59 -8.91 -0.59
CA HIS A 38 -24.03 -8.82 -0.36
C HIS A 38 -24.39 -8.28 1.02
N GLY A 39 -23.55 -8.52 2.03
CA GLY A 39 -23.70 -7.93 3.36
C GLY A 39 -23.47 -6.42 3.32
N VAL A 40 -22.38 -5.98 2.69
CA VAL A 40 -22.01 -4.57 2.57
C VAL A 40 -23.07 -3.79 1.79
N LEU A 41 -23.57 -4.30 0.65
CA LEU A 41 -24.62 -3.62 -0.13
C LEU A 41 -25.88 -3.30 0.69
N LYS A 42 -26.24 -4.16 1.65
CA LYS A 42 -27.39 -3.92 2.55
C LYS A 42 -27.14 -2.79 3.54
N THR A 43 -25.87 -2.48 3.82
CA THR A 43 -25.43 -1.51 4.84
C THR A 43 -24.84 -0.22 4.23
N ILE A 44 -24.52 -0.23 2.93
CA ILE A 44 -23.63 0.74 2.27
C ILE A 44 -24.18 2.17 2.22
N ARG A 45 -25.50 2.35 2.17
CA ARG A 45 -26.11 3.67 1.95
C ARG A 45 -25.99 4.60 3.16
N LEU A 46 -26.10 4.05 4.37
CA LEU A 46 -26.00 4.81 5.60
C LEU A 46 -24.53 5.05 5.99
N VAL A 47 -23.69 4.02 5.85
CA VAL A 47 -22.27 4.11 6.22
C VAL A 47 -21.53 5.09 5.34
N VAL A 48 -21.65 5.02 4.01
CA VAL A 48 -20.89 5.91 3.10
C VAL A 48 -21.26 7.38 3.30
N VAL A 49 -22.54 7.69 3.54
CA VAL A 49 -23.00 9.07 3.76
C VAL A 49 -22.52 9.60 5.12
N LEU A 50 -22.60 8.79 6.18
CA LEU A 50 -22.08 9.17 7.50
C LEU A 50 -20.56 9.30 7.50
N LEU A 51 -19.86 8.43 6.77
CA LEU A 51 -18.40 8.43 6.64
C LEU A 51 -17.92 9.65 5.86
N ALA A 52 -18.52 9.94 4.71
CA ALA A 52 -18.20 11.13 3.91
C ALA A 52 -18.49 12.42 4.68
N GLY A 53 -19.63 12.50 5.38
CA GLY A 53 -19.98 13.64 6.22
C GLY A 53 -19.02 13.83 7.40
N LEU A 54 -18.64 12.75 8.09
CA LEU A 54 -17.69 12.79 9.19
C LEU A 54 -16.27 13.16 8.73
N ILE A 55 -15.85 12.70 7.55
CA ILE A 55 -14.55 13.04 6.97
C ILE A 55 -14.50 14.50 6.56
N LEU A 56 -15.52 15.02 5.88
CA LEU A 56 -15.60 16.44 5.51
C LEU A 56 -15.59 17.34 6.76
N LEU A 57 -16.34 16.96 7.80
CA LEU A 57 -16.35 17.67 9.08
C LEU A 57 -14.99 17.60 9.79
N SER A 58 -14.35 16.43 9.81
CA SER A 58 -13.04 16.24 10.45
C SER A 58 -11.93 16.98 9.69
N GLN A 59 -11.95 17.02 8.36
CA GLN A 59 -10.99 17.81 7.57
C GLN A 59 -11.19 19.31 7.74
N PHE A 60 -12.43 19.76 7.94
CA PHE A 60 -12.75 21.15 8.26
C PHE A 60 -12.33 21.53 9.68
N LEU A 61 -12.54 20.66 10.67
CA LEU A 61 -12.22 20.92 12.08
C LEU A 61 -10.74 20.69 12.42
N LEU A 62 -10.10 19.70 11.81
CA LEU A 62 -8.69 19.33 12.01
C LEU A 62 -7.78 19.85 10.89
N GLY A 63 -8.27 20.79 10.07
CA GLY A 63 -7.62 21.32 8.85
C GLY A 63 -6.25 21.94 9.07
N SER A 64 -5.27 21.09 9.38
CA SER A 64 -3.86 21.40 9.53
C SER A 64 -3.13 21.32 8.20
N ILE A 65 -3.77 20.95 7.10
CA ILE A 65 -3.13 21.08 5.78
C ILE A 65 -2.91 22.57 5.48
N GLY A 66 -3.88 23.45 5.76
CA GLY A 66 -3.71 24.90 5.61
C GLY A 66 -2.77 25.54 6.64
N ALA A 67 -2.77 25.06 7.89
CA ALA A 67 -1.94 25.59 8.97
C ALA A 67 -0.47 25.10 8.90
N THR A 68 -0.23 23.85 8.51
CA THR A 68 1.14 23.27 8.43
C THR A 68 1.93 23.88 7.27
N PHE A 69 1.29 24.24 6.15
CA PHE A 69 1.95 24.94 5.04
C PHE A 69 2.20 26.44 5.31
N ALA A 70 1.56 27.01 6.33
CA ALA A 70 1.74 28.42 6.69
C ALA A 70 2.90 28.65 7.67
N GLU A 71 3.32 27.63 8.44
CA GLU A 71 4.27 27.81 9.56
C GLU A 71 5.70 27.34 9.28
N ASP A 72 5.96 26.42 8.34
CA ASP A 72 7.33 25.94 8.11
C ASP A 72 7.67 25.62 6.62
N PRO A 73 8.40 26.52 5.91
CA PRO A 73 8.81 26.33 4.53
C PRO A 73 9.76 25.15 4.30
N TYR A 74 10.46 24.65 5.33
CA TYR A 74 11.41 23.55 5.19
C TYR A 74 10.72 22.18 5.06
N SER A 75 9.49 22.06 5.58
CA SER A 75 8.66 20.86 5.46
C SER A 75 8.29 20.54 4.01
N VAL A 76 8.11 21.57 3.17
CA VAL A 76 7.83 21.43 1.73
C VAL A 76 9.01 20.79 1.00
N GLY A 77 10.24 21.16 1.37
CA GLY A 77 11.46 20.59 0.78
C GLY A 77 11.60 19.08 1.06
N LEU A 78 11.25 18.62 2.27
CA LEU A 78 11.32 17.21 2.65
C LEU A 78 10.22 16.36 1.98
N VAL A 79 9.00 16.91 1.85
CA VAL A 79 7.90 16.28 1.08
C VAL A 79 8.30 16.14 -0.39
N LEU A 80 8.86 17.19 -0.99
CA LEU A 80 9.36 17.14 -2.37
C LEU A 80 10.51 16.13 -2.53
N LEU A 81 11.38 16.00 -1.52
CA LEU A 81 12.47 15.02 -1.53
C LEU A 81 11.95 13.58 -1.41
N SER A 82 10.88 13.32 -0.63
CA SER A 82 10.29 11.99 -0.51
C SER A 82 9.50 11.56 -1.75
N VAL A 83 9.10 12.52 -2.60
CA VAL A 83 8.49 12.27 -3.91
C VAL A 83 9.53 11.75 -4.91
N VAL A 84 10.82 12.09 -4.77
CA VAL A 84 11.87 11.70 -5.74
C VAL A 84 12.07 10.18 -5.85
N PRO A 85 12.22 9.40 -4.76
CA PRO A 85 12.30 7.94 -4.86
C PRO A 85 11.02 7.31 -5.42
N ALA A 86 9.86 7.89 -5.09
CA ALA A 86 8.58 7.42 -5.61
C ALA A 86 8.46 7.66 -7.12
N LEU A 87 8.78 8.86 -7.60
CA LEU A 87 8.84 9.15 -9.04
C LEU A 87 9.89 8.30 -9.76
N GLY A 88 11.04 8.02 -9.11
CA GLY A 88 12.06 7.10 -9.65
C GLY A 88 11.55 5.68 -9.80
N LEU A 89 10.78 5.18 -8.82
CA LEU A 89 10.17 3.85 -8.90
C LEU A 89 9.03 3.81 -9.93
N ALA A 90 8.19 4.85 -10.00
CA ALA A 90 7.16 4.99 -11.04
C ALA A 90 7.77 5.02 -12.44
N ALA A 91 8.86 5.79 -12.63
CA ALA A 91 9.58 5.86 -13.90
C ALA A 91 10.25 4.53 -14.25
N TYR A 92 10.82 3.82 -13.28
CA TYR A 92 11.36 2.48 -13.51
C TYR A 92 10.28 1.49 -13.93
N VAL A 93 9.13 1.48 -13.25
CA VAL A 93 7.98 0.63 -13.61
C VAL A 93 7.46 0.97 -15.02
N TYR A 94 7.38 2.27 -15.35
CA TYR A 94 6.98 2.74 -16.68
C TYR A 94 7.96 2.28 -17.78
N VAL A 95 9.27 2.33 -17.52
CA VAL A 95 10.29 1.88 -18.49
C VAL A 95 10.41 0.35 -18.56
N ALA A 96 10.08 -0.36 -17.47
CA ALA A 96 10.10 -1.81 -17.40
C ALA A 96 8.86 -2.47 -18.04
N ASP A 97 7.81 -1.71 -18.35
CA ASP A 97 6.65 -2.24 -19.07
C ASP A 97 6.89 -2.23 -20.60
N VAL A 98 7.24 -3.39 -21.12
CA VAL A 98 7.59 -3.62 -22.52
C VAL A 98 6.37 -3.98 -23.38
N THR A 99 5.15 -4.02 -22.81
CA THR A 99 4.01 -4.73 -23.43
C THR A 99 2.78 -3.88 -23.78
N SER A 100 2.49 -2.82 -23.04
CA SER A 100 1.43 -1.84 -23.36
C SER A 100 1.74 -0.53 -22.65
N SER A 101 1.83 0.58 -23.38
CA SER A 101 2.12 1.88 -22.77
C SER A 101 0.85 2.47 -22.16
N GLU A 102 0.60 2.18 -20.89
CA GLU A 102 -0.47 2.85 -20.15
C GLU A 102 -0.33 4.37 -20.28
N PRO A 103 -1.41 5.11 -20.57
CA PRO A 103 -1.34 6.56 -20.69
C PRO A 103 -0.75 7.17 -19.42
N LEU A 104 0.31 7.96 -19.57
CA LEU A 104 1.00 8.60 -18.44
C LEU A 104 0.03 9.43 -17.59
N GLU A 105 -0.97 10.05 -18.24
CA GLU A 105 -2.04 10.79 -17.57
C GLU A 105 -2.82 9.92 -16.57
N LEU A 106 -3.18 8.70 -16.95
CA LEU A 106 -3.90 7.76 -16.09
C LEU A 106 -3.04 7.32 -14.91
N LEU A 107 -1.76 7.00 -15.15
CA LEU A 107 -0.81 6.63 -14.10
C LEU A 107 -0.61 7.77 -13.08
N VAL A 108 -0.33 8.97 -13.58
CA VAL A 108 -0.08 10.16 -12.73
C VAL A 108 -1.36 10.55 -12.00
N GLY A 109 -2.52 10.57 -12.67
CA GLY A 109 -3.79 10.89 -12.04
C GLY A 109 -4.18 9.90 -10.95
N THR A 110 -3.98 8.59 -11.17
CA THR A 110 -4.21 7.56 -10.15
C THR A 110 -3.21 7.67 -8.99
N PHE A 111 -1.94 7.98 -9.24
CA PHE A 111 -0.94 8.28 -8.21
C PHE A 111 -1.33 9.51 -7.37
N MET A 112 -1.76 10.61 -8.01
CA MET A 112 -2.24 11.82 -7.32
C MET A 112 -3.49 11.55 -6.48
N LEU A 113 -4.43 10.74 -6.99
CA LEU A 113 -5.59 10.31 -6.21
C LEU A 113 -5.20 9.43 -5.02
N GLY A 114 -4.16 8.59 -5.15
CA GLY A 114 -3.58 7.84 -4.03
C GLY A 114 -3.06 8.75 -2.92
N ILE A 115 -2.36 9.84 -3.28
CA ILE A 115 -1.93 10.89 -2.34
C ILE A 115 -3.15 11.53 -1.65
N LEU A 116 -4.13 11.96 -2.44
CA LEU A 116 -5.33 12.63 -1.92
C LEU A 116 -6.10 11.73 -0.94
N PHE A 117 -6.26 10.46 -1.29
CA PHE A 117 -7.04 9.50 -0.52
C PHE A 117 -6.35 8.97 0.73
N ALA A 118 -5.03 9.10 0.85
CA ALA A 118 -4.34 8.80 2.10
C ALA A 118 -4.84 9.63 3.28
N GLY A 119 -5.23 10.89 3.04
CA GLY A 119 -5.83 11.74 4.07
C GLY A 119 -7.16 11.18 4.61
N PHE A 120 -7.96 10.54 3.75
CA PHE A 120 -9.22 9.91 4.15
C PHE A 120 -8.97 8.71 5.06
N ALA A 121 -7.99 7.87 4.70
CA ALA A 121 -7.59 6.75 5.56
C ALA A 121 -7.08 7.21 6.92
N ALA A 122 -6.26 8.27 6.95
CA ALA A 122 -5.73 8.81 8.21
C ALA A 122 -6.85 9.25 9.17
N VAL A 123 -7.89 9.94 8.66
CA VAL A 123 -9.06 10.34 9.45
C VAL A 123 -9.79 9.12 10.00
N LEU A 124 -10.07 8.13 9.15
CA LEU A 124 -10.78 6.92 9.54
C LEU A 124 -10.04 6.08 10.58
N ASN A 125 -8.73 5.90 10.37
CA ASN A 125 -7.85 5.22 11.31
C ASN A 125 -7.85 5.94 12.68
N THR A 126 -7.89 7.28 12.67
CA THR A 126 -7.92 8.09 13.89
C THR A 126 -9.25 7.95 14.64
N VAL A 127 -10.38 7.96 13.94
CA VAL A 127 -11.71 7.84 14.55
C VAL A 127 -11.98 6.42 15.05
N LEU A 128 -11.64 5.40 14.25
CA LEU A 128 -11.94 4.00 14.56
C LEU A 128 -10.91 3.36 15.51
N GLY A 129 -9.70 3.91 15.58
CA GLY A 129 -8.63 3.40 16.43
C GLY A 129 -9.00 3.27 17.91
N PRO A 130 -9.51 4.33 18.57
CA PRO A 130 -9.96 4.26 19.96
C PRO A 130 -11.07 3.23 20.19
N VAL A 131 -11.99 3.06 19.22
CA VAL A 131 -13.09 2.10 19.33
C VAL A 131 -12.55 0.66 19.33
N VAL A 132 -11.64 0.34 18.41
CA VAL A 132 -11.12 -1.03 18.27
C VAL A 132 -10.08 -1.37 19.34
N ARG A 133 -9.24 -0.41 19.74
CA ARG A 133 -8.20 -0.63 20.76
C ARG A 133 -8.68 -0.44 22.19
N GLY A 134 -9.74 0.35 22.40
CA GLY A 134 -10.17 0.80 23.74
C GLY A 134 -10.54 -0.35 24.66
N VAL A 135 -11.47 -1.22 24.24
CA VAL A 135 -11.89 -2.37 25.08
C VAL A 135 -10.75 -3.36 25.32
N PRO A 136 -9.97 -3.80 24.31
CA PRO A 136 -8.82 -4.67 24.58
C PRO A 136 -7.78 -4.04 25.52
N SER A 137 -7.53 -2.73 25.41
CA SER A 137 -6.50 -2.06 26.23
C SER A 137 -6.79 -2.06 27.74
N THR A 138 -8.06 -2.21 28.17
CA THR A 138 -8.42 -2.28 29.59
C THR A 138 -8.03 -3.61 30.24
N LEU A 139 -7.68 -4.62 29.43
CA LEU A 139 -7.25 -5.94 29.87
C LEU A 139 -5.73 -6.05 30.09
N GLY A 140 -5.02 -4.90 30.15
CA GLY A 140 -3.58 -4.83 30.40
C GLY A 140 -2.72 -4.97 29.14
N VAL A 141 -1.46 -5.38 29.32
CA VAL A 141 -0.44 -5.38 28.25
C VAL A 141 -0.82 -6.31 27.11
N LEU A 142 -1.22 -7.55 27.41
CA LEU A 142 -1.66 -8.52 26.39
C LEU A 142 -2.89 -8.02 25.63
N GLY A 143 -3.84 -7.42 26.34
CA GLY A 143 -5.02 -6.80 25.73
C GLY A 143 -4.67 -5.65 24.78
N SER A 144 -3.67 -4.83 25.12
CA SER A 144 -3.20 -3.74 24.26
C SER A 144 -2.53 -4.25 22.97
N ILE A 145 -1.76 -5.34 23.05
CA ILE A 145 -1.17 -6.00 21.88
C ILE A 145 -2.28 -6.54 20.98
N VAL A 146 -3.25 -7.28 21.55
CA VAL A 146 -4.39 -7.81 20.81
C VAL A 146 -5.20 -6.69 20.14
N GLY A 147 -5.48 -5.61 20.87
CA GLY A 147 -6.17 -4.44 20.32
C GLY A 147 -5.44 -3.82 19.12
N THR A 148 -4.11 -3.75 19.17
CA THR A 148 -3.28 -3.22 18.09
C THR A 148 -3.31 -4.14 16.86
N VAL A 149 -3.20 -5.46 17.07
CA VAL A 149 -3.33 -6.45 15.99
C VAL A 149 -4.71 -6.36 15.34
N LEU A 150 -5.78 -6.32 16.14
CA LEU A 150 -7.15 -6.15 15.65
C LEU A 150 -7.31 -4.85 14.87
N PHE A 151 -6.72 -3.75 15.35
CA PHE A 151 -6.75 -2.48 14.64
C PHE A 151 -6.10 -2.57 13.26
N PHE A 152 -4.98 -3.28 13.12
CA PHE A 152 -4.35 -3.46 11.81
C PHE A 152 -5.22 -4.29 10.85
N TYR A 153 -5.79 -5.40 11.31
CA TYR A 153 -6.58 -6.29 10.45
C TYR A 153 -8.00 -5.80 10.16
N LEU A 154 -8.62 -5.07 11.10
CA LEU A 154 -10.02 -4.64 10.98
C LEU A 154 -10.18 -3.21 10.49
N VAL A 155 -9.15 -2.37 10.66
CA VAL A 155 -9.21 -0.95 10.30
C VAL A 155 -8.13 -0.61 9.28
N VAL A 156 -6.85 -0.62 9.67
CA VAL A 156 -5.76 -0.07 8.83
C VAL A 156 -5.69 -0.74 7.47
N GLY A 157 -5.51 -2.06 7.41
CA GLY A 157 -5.42 -2.80 6.15
C GLY A 157 -6.65 -2.57 5.26
N PRO A 158 -7.87 -2.89 5.75
CA PRO A 158 -9.10 -2.70 4.97
C PRO A 158 -9.36 -1.28 4.50
N VAL A 159 -9.19 -0.28 5.38
CA VAL A 159 -9.47 1.11 5.05
C VAL A 159 -8.45 1.63 4.03
N GLU A 160 -7.17 1.37 4.24
CA GLU A 160 -6.12 1.88 3.37
C GLU A 160 -6.15 1.26 1.99
N GLU A 161 -6.34 -0.06 1.89
CA GLU A 161 -6.48 -0.71 0.59
C GLU A 161 -7.79 -0.32 -0.11
N ALA A 162 -8.88 -0.09 0.63
CA ALA A 162 -10.14 0.36 0.05
C ALA A 162 -10.03 1.75 -0.58
N VAL A 163 -9.38 2.71 0.09
CA VAL A 163 -9.23 4.06 -0.47
C VAL A 163 -8.24 4.11 -1.64
N LYS A 164 -7.20 3.27 -1.64
CA LYS A 164 -6.29 3.11 -2.80
C LYS A 164 -7.04 2.50 -4.00
N LEU A 165 -7.84 1.47 -3.76
CA LEU A 165 -8.66 0.86 -4.81
C LEU A 165 -9.72 1.85 -5.33
N LEU A 166 -10.24 2.71 -4.46
CA LEU A 166 -11.15 3.80 -4.85
C LEU A 166 -10.47 4.80 -5.80
N ALA A 167 -9.18 5.12 -5.61
CA ALA A 167 -8.41 5.97 -6.52
C ALA A 167 -8.40 5.38 -7.95
N VAL A 168 -8.14 4.08 -8.07
CA VAL A 168 -8.19 3.37 -9.35
C VAL A 168 -9.62 3.37 -9.92
N ARG A 169 -10.61 3.06 -9.07
CA ARG A 169 -12.02 2.90 -9.47
C ARG A 169 -12.67 4.18 -10.00
N LEU A 170 -12.28 5.34 -9.47
CA LEU A 170 -12.83 6.64 -9.85
C LEU A 170 -12.22 7.22 -11.12
N TYR A 171 -10.99 6.83 -11.46
CA TYR A 171 -10.27 7.39 -12.60
C TYR A 171 -9.97 6.32 -13.66
N ALA A 172 -8.80 5.65 -13.60
CA ALA A 172 -8.35 4.70 -14.62
C ALA A 172 -9.37 3.61 -14.97
N TYR A 173 -10.13 3.09 -14.00
CA TYR A 173 -11.14 2.04 -14.25
C TYR A 173 -12.21 2.45 -15.27
N ARG A 174 -12.53 3.75 -15.35
CA ARG A 174 -13.56 4.29 -16.24
C ARG A 174 -13.04 4.60 -17.64
N ASP A 175 -11.73 4.56 -17.82
CA ASP A 175 -11.10 4.85 -19.10
C ASP A 175 -11.16 3.64 -20.04
N ARG A 176 -11.09 3.92 -21.35
CA ARG A 176 -11.08 2.91 -22.40
C ARG A 176 -9.72 2.24 -22.56
N SER A 177 -8.64 2.93 -22.18
CA SER A 177 -7.28 2.39 -22.20
C SER A 177 -7.04 1.31 -21.16
N PHE A 178 -7.88 1.19 -20.14
CA PHE A 178 -7.87 0.04 -19.24
C PHE A 178 -8.61 -1.10 -19.93
N ASP A 179 -7.89 -1.89 -20.71
CA ASP A 179 -8.38 -2.89 -21.65
C ASP A 179 -7.90 -4.33 -21.37
N ALA A 180 -7.07 -4.53 -20.34
CA ALA A 180 -6.63 -5.83 -19.86
C ALA A 180 -6.71 -5.96 -18.32
N VAL A 181 -6.79 -7.20 -17.82
CA VAL A 181 -6.79 -7.47 -16.35
C VAL A 181 -5.52 -6.94 -15.67
N ILE A 182 -4.37 -7.04 -16.38
CA ILE A 182 -3.07 -6.66 -15.84
C ILE A 182 -2.95 -5.16 -15.57
N ASP A 183 -3.62 -4.31 -16.35
CA ASP A 183 -3.71 -2.85 -16.19
C ASP A 183 -4.17 -2.49 -14.78
N GLY A 184 -5.12 -3.28 -14.25
CA GLY A 184 -5.57 -3.14 -12.88
C GLY A 184 -4.43 -3.23 -11.87
N ALA A 185 -3.49 -4.16 -12.06
CA ALA A 185 -2.33 -4.28 -11.18
C ALA A 185 -1.38 -3.07 -11.29
N VAL A 186 -1.20 -2.54 -12.51
CA VAL A 186 -0.36 -1.36 -12.76
C VAL A 186 -0.96 -0.10 -12.11
N TYR A 187 -2.26 0.16 -12.32
CA TYR A 187 -2.95 1.28 -11.66
C TYR A 187 -3.04 1.11 -10.15
N GLY A 188 -3.21 -0.13 -9.67
CA GLY A 188 -3.11 -0.46 -8.25
C GLY A 188 -1.76 -0.11 -7.64
N ALA A 189 -0.66 -0.48 -8.32
CA ALA A 189 0.70 -0.10 -7.95
C ALA A 189 0.89 1.42 -7.90
N ALA A 190 0.38 2.15 -8.91
CA ALA A 190 0.45 3.61 -8.96
C ALA A 190 -0.29 4.28 -7.78
N ALA A 191 -1.50 3.80 -7.46
CA ALA A 191 -2.26 4.29 -6.30
C ALA A 191 -1.54 4.01 -4.97
N GLY A 192 -0.99 2.81 -4.81
CA GLY A 192 -0.22 2.42 -3.62
C GLY A 192 1.05 3.25 -3.43
N LEU A 193 1.74 3.55 -4.52
CA LEU A 193 2.93 4.41 -4.52
C LEU A 193 2.61 5.85 -4.10
N GLY A 194 1.50 6.41 -4.62
CA GLY A 194 1.03 7.73 -4.23
C GLY A 194 0.70 7.80 -2.75
N PHE A 195 -0.03 6.81 -2.27
CA PHE A 195 -0.36 6.68 -0.85
C PHE A 195 0.90 6.61 0.03
N ALA A 196 1.86 5.73 -0.31
CA ALA A 196 3.11 5.59 0.42
C ALA A 196 3.95 6.88 0.42
N THR A 197 3.90 7.66 -0.66
CA THR A 197 4.63 8.91 -0.78
C THR A 197 4.20 9.92 0.28
N ILE A 198 2.89 10.18 0.37
CA ILE A 198 2.37 11.15 1.34
C ILE A 198 2.43 10.61 2.77
N GLU A 199 2.22 9.30 2.97
CA GLU A 199 2.35 8.68 4.28
C GLU A 199 3.77 8.81 4.82
N ASN A 200 4.77 8.48 3.99
CA ASN A 200 6.18 8.64 4.33
C ASN A 200 6.51 10.10 4.66
N ALA A 201 6.03 11.04 3.85
CA ALA A 201 6.27 12.46 4.07
C ALA A 201 5.65 12.97 5.40
N LEU A 202 4.41 12.60 5.69
CA LEU A 202 3.72 12.96 6.93
C LEU A 202 4.31 12.29 8.16
N TYR A 203 4.83 11.06 8.02
CA TYR A 203 5.51 10.35 9.10
C TYR A 203 6.82 11.05 9.45
N ILE A 204 7.68 11.29 8.45
CA ILE A 204 8.96 11.97 8.64
C ILE A 204 8.75 13.34 9.29
N THR A 205 7.80 14.13 8.79
CA THR A 205 7.50 15.46 9.35
C THR A 205 7.04 15.38 10.80
N ARG A 206 6.12 14.45 11.14
CA ARG A 206 5.66 14.26 12.53
C ARG A 206 6.79 13.82 13.46
N SER A 207 7.66 12.91 13.01
CA SER A 207 8.81 12.44 13.78
C SER A 207 9.84 13.54 14.02
N LEU A 208 10.16 14.33 12.99
CA LEU A 208 11.07 15.46 13.11
C LEU A 208 10.55 16.52 14.09
N ASN A 209 9.25 16.83 14.04
CA ASN A 209 8.62 17.78 14.95
C ASN A 209 8.62 17.26 16.40
N ALA A 210 8.34 15.97 16.62
CA ALA A 210 8.42 15.36 17.95
C ALA A 210 9.84 15.43 18.53
N SER A 211 10.86 15.05 17.74
CA SER A 211 12.26 15.16 18.15
C SER A 211 12.70 16.61 18.38
N GLY A 212 12.20 17.56 17.58
CA GLY A 212 12.44 18.99 17.76
C GLY A 212 11.84 19.54 19.06
N ASN A 213 10.62 19.10 19.42
CA ASN A 213 9.94 19.50 20.65
C ASN A 213 10.62 18.94 21.92
N GLU A 214 11.08 17.70 21.89
CA GLU A 214 11.87 17.10 22.99
C GLU A 214 13.19 17.85 23.20
N PHE A 215 13.86 18.21 22.10
CA PHE A 215 15.08 19.01 22.14
C PHE A 215 14.81 20.43 22.66
N ALA A 216 13.74 21.08 22.23
CA ALA A 216 13.36 22.42 22.67
C ALA A 216 13.02 22.47 24.17
N LEU A 217 12.34 21.44 24.69
CA LEU A 217 12.07 21.31 26.13
C LEU A 217 13.36 21.10 26.93
N GLY A 218 14.27 20.25 26.45
CA GLY A 218 15.59 20.06 27.07
C GLY A 218 16.44 21.34 27.07
N ALA A 219 16.45 22.09 25.97
CA ALA A 219 17.14 23.36 25.84
C ALA A 219 16.53 24.46 26.75
N ALA A 220 15.20 24.52 26.84
CA ALA A 220 14.49 25.45 27.72
C ALA A 220 14.76 25.16 29.21
N LEU A 221 14.74 23.89 29.61
CA LEU A 221 15.09 23.46 30.97
C LEU A 221 16.57 23.73 31.28
N GLY A 222 17.47 23.53 30.32
CA GLY A 222 18.88 23.88 30.44
C GLY A 222 19.12 25.38 30.63
N ALA A 223 18.45 26.22 29.82
CA ALA A 223 18.52 27.68 29.93
C ALA A 223 17.93 28.21 31.24
N ALA A 224 16.95 27.49 31.82
CA ALA A 224 16.37 27.80 33.13
C ALA A 224 17.22 27.30 34.33
N GLY A 225 18.40 26.70 34.09
CA GLY A 225 19.24 26.13 35.15
C GLY A 225 18.68 24.82 35.74
N LEU A 226 17.64 24.25 35.13
CA LEU A 226 16.98 23.01 35.51
C LEU A 226 17.42 21.81 34.65
N GLY A 227 18.61 21.89 34.04
CA GLY A 227 19.16 20.81 33.21
C GLY A 227 19.31 19.47 33.94
N TRP A 228 19.43 19.50 35.27
CA TRP A 228 19.44 18.29 36.12
C TRP A 228 18.08 17.57 36.16
N VAL A 229 16.96 18.29 35.97
CA VAL A 229 15.62 17.70 35.86
C VAL A 229 15.48 16.94 34.54
N ALA A 230 15.99 17.51 33.44
CA ALA A 230 16.03 16.83 32.14
C ALA A 230 16.91 15.56 32.19
N ALA A 231 18.05 15.62 32.88
CA ALA A 231 18.93 14.46 33.08
C ALA A 231 18.29 13.38 33.97
N ALA A 232 17.62 13.77 35.06
CA ALA A 232 16.92 12.84 35.95
C ALA A 232 15.70 12.16 35.29
N LEU A 233 15.02 12.86 34.38
CA LEU A 233 13.92 12.28 33.58
C LEU A 233 14.44 11.33 32.49
N ALA A 234 15.63 11.58 31.93
CA ALA A 234 16.28 10.71 30.97
C ALA A 234 16.78 9.39 31.59
N ASP A 235 17.21 9.42 32.86
CA ASP A 235 17.66 8.23 33.61
C ASP A 235 16.52 7.34 34.13
N LEU A 236 15.26 7.81 34.09
CA LEU A 236 14.11 7.04 34.60
C LEU A 236 13.63 5.91 33.67
N SER A 237 14.35 5.62 32.58
CA SER A 237 14.08 4.49 31.66
C SER A 237 12.64 4.44 31.11
N LEU A 238 12.03 5.59 30.86
CA LEU A 238 11.05 5.72 29.78
C LEU A 238 11.86 5.85 28.49
N PRO A 239 11.48 5.18 27.38
CA PRO A 239 12.30 5.08 26.18
C PRO A 239 12.32 6.42 25.44
N VAL A 240 13.09 7.38 25.96
CA VAL A 240 13.51 8.60 25.29
C VAL A 240 15.00 8.44 25.06
N ALA A 241 15.38 8.53 23.79
CA ALA A 241 16.64 8.07 23.25
C ALA A 241 17.87 8.60 24.01
N GLN A 242 18.74 7.68 24.43
CA GLN A 242 20.17 7.96 24.54
C GLN A 242 20.70 8.30 23.14
N SER A 243 20.80 9.59 22.84
CA SER A 243 21.74 10.09 21.83
C SER A 243 22.33 11.41 22.29
N SER A 244 23.48 11.32 22.94
CA SER A 244 24.35 12.42 23.37
C SER A 244 25.13 13.07 22.21
N ALA A 245 24.64 12.99 20.97
CA ALA A 245 25.22 13.70 19.83
C ALA A 245 24.40 14.97 19.54
N GLY A 246 24.89 16.11 20.04
CA GLY A 246 24.18 17.39 20.05
C GLY A 246 23.89 18.02 18.68
N GLY A 247 22.80 18.77 18.61
CA GLY A 247 22.48 19.72 17.54
C GLY A 247 21.84 19.12 16.27
N ILE A 248 21.80 19.93 15.19
CA ILE A 248 21.25 19.61 13.86
C ILE A 248 21.70 18.23 13.35
N ILE A 249 22.89 17.77 13.73
CA ILE A 249 23.43 16.43 13.39
C ILE A 249 22.58 15.29 13.97
N GLY A 250 22.01 15.45 15.18
CA GLY A 250 21.10 14.47 15.78
C GLY A 250 19.72 14.43 15.11
N ILE A 251 19.21 15.58 14.68
CA ILE A 251 17.95 15.70 13.92
C ILE A 251 18.12 15.11 12.51
N VAL A 252 19.24 15.39 11.84
CA VAL A 252 19.60 14.82 10.54
C VAL A 252 19.85 13.30 10.66
N GLY A 253 20.47 12.83 11.75
CA GLY A 253 20.70 11.40 12.00
C GLY A 253 19.41 10.61 12.29
N THR A 254 18.53 11.15 13.13
CA THR A 254 17.24 10.52 13.45
C THR A 254 16.26 10.62 12.28
N GLY A 255 16.16 11.78 11.64
CA GLY A 255 15.39 11.99 10.41
C GLY A 255 15.86 11.10 9.26
N GLY A 256 17.18 11.00 9.05
CA GLY A 256 17.78 10.14 8.02
C GLY A 256 17.51 8.65 8.24
N ARG A 257 17.58 8.18 9.50
CA ARG A 257 17.23 6.80 9.86
C ARG A 257 15.75 6.51 9.67
N ILE A 258 14.86 7.42 10.06
CA ILE A 258 13.41 7.28 9.86
C ILE A 258 13.07 7.30 8.37
N ALA A 259 13.66 8.22 7.61
CA ALA A 259 13.51 8.29 6.16
C ALA A 259 14.00 6.99 5.49
N ALA A 260 15.12 6.43 5.91
CA ALA A 260 15.61 5.13 5.42
C ALA A 260 14.62 3.99 5.73
N LEU A 261 14.13 3.89 6.96
CA LEU A 261 13.13 2.87 7.35
C LEU A 261 11.81 3.00 6.56
N ARG A 262 11.42 4.22 6.20
CA ARG A 262 10.19 4.52 5.44
C ARG A 262 10.35 4.34 3.94
N ALA A 263 11.50 4.74 3.37
CA ALA A 263 11.84 4.48 1.98
C ALA A 263 11.87 2.98 1.67
N LEU A 264 12.28 2.17 2.65
CA LEU A 264 12.28 0.71 2.58
C LEU A 264 10.89 0.08 2.81
N ALA A 265 9.97 0.74 3.50
CA ALA A 265 8.59 0.25 3.68
C ALA A 265 7.67 0.57 2.48
N GLY A 266 8.02 1.55 1.65
CA GLY A 266 7.26 1.98 0.47
C GLY A 266 6.96 0.89 -0.58
N PRO A 267 7.89 -0.02 -0.93
CA PRO A 267 7.66 -1.08 -1.91
C PRO A 267 6.50 -2.02 -1.54
N GLY A 268 6.28 -2.29 -0.25
CA GLY A 268 5.15 -3.10 0.21
C GLY A 268 3.80 -2.54 -0.25
N HIS A 269 3.56 -1.23 -0.11
CA HIS A 269 2.31 -0.60 -0.55
C HIS A 269 2.06 -0.76 -2.05
N VAL A 270 3.12 -0.73 -2.86
CA VAL A 270 3.03 -0.96 -4.30
C VAL A 270 2.57 -2.39 -4.59
N ILE A 271 3.17 -3.38 -3.92
CA ILE A 271 2.84 -4.81 -4.10
C ILE A 271 1.41 -5.11 -3.65
N TYR A 272 1.00 -4.64 -2.46
CA TYR A 272 -0.32 -4.96 -1.90
C TYR A 272 -1.44 -4.33 -2.74
N SER A 273 -1.26 -3.08 -3.16
CA SER A 273 -2.25 -2.39 -3.98
C SER A 273 -2.26 -2.92 -5.42
N ALA A 274 -1.16 -3.45 -5.94
CA ALA A 274 -1.16 -4.18 -7.22
C ALA A 274 -1.96 -5.49 -7.15
N PHE A 275 -1.96 -6.21 -6.01
CA PHE A 275 -2.87 -7.34 -5.81
C PHE A 275 -4.33 -6.90 -5.88
N ALA A 276 -4.72 -5.88 -5.09
CA ALA A 276 -6.10 -5.36 -5.11
C ALA A 276 -6.49 -4.88 -6.52
N GLY A 277 -5.56 -4.19 -7.18
CA GLY A 277 -5.70 -3.68 -8.54
C GLY A 277 -5.90 -4.79 -9.57
N TYR A 278 -5.14 -5.88 -9.52
CA TYR A 278 -5.33 -7.04 -10.42
C TYR A 278 -6.76 -7.55 -10.35
N TYR A 279 -7.28 -7.74 -9.13
CA TYR A 279 -8.65 -8.22 -8.94
C TYR A 279 -9.69 -7.18 -9.38
N LEU A 280 -9.40 -5.89 -9.29
CA LEU A 280 -10.26 -4.87 -9.88
C LEU A 280 -10.24 -4.91 -11.41
N GLY A 281 -9.10 -5.20 -12.04
CA GLY A 281 -9.03 -5.50 -13.46
C GLY A 281 -9.88 -6.72 -13.82
N LEU A 282 -9.73 -7.82 -13.09
CA LEU A 282 -10.54 -9.02 -13.27
C LEU A 282 -12.04 -8.72 -13.12
N ALA A 283 -12.42 -7.87 -12.17
CA ALA A 283 -13.79 -7.43 -11.96
C ALA A 283 -14.35 -6.63 -13.15
N LYS A 284 -13.51 -5.86 -13.86
CA LYS A 284 -13.94 -5.07 -15.03
C LYS A 284 -14.46 -5.97 -16.16
N PHE A 285 -13.77 -7.07 -16.42
CA PHE A 285 -14.11 -8.02 -17.49
C PHE A 285 -15.06 -9.14 -17.05
N ASN A 286 -15.41 -9.21 -15.76
CA ASN A 286 -16.35 -10.18 -15.20
C ASN A 286 -17.52 -9.45 -14.52
N SER A 287 -18.30 -8.70 -15.31
CA SER A 287 -19.29 -7.72 -14.82
C SER A 287 -20.36 -8.32 -13.90
N GLU A 288 -20.80 -9.56 -14.15
CA GLU A 288 -21.76 -10.28 -13.30
C GLU A 288 -21.28 -10.48 -11.87
N ASN A 289 -19.97 -10.65 -11.69
CA ASN A 289 -19.31 -10.92 -10.42
C ASN A 289 -18.36 -9.80 -9.98
N ALA A 290 -18.44 -8.61 -10.60
CA ALA A 290 -17.47 -7.53 -10.40
C ALA A 290 -17.32 -7.14 -8.93
N GLY A 291 -18.44 -7.06 -8.21
CA GLY A 291 -18.47 -6.75 -6.78
C GLY A 291 -17.69 -7.75 -5.91
N PRO A 292 -18.10 -9.03 -5.89
CA PRO A 292 -17.38 -10.09 -5.18
C PRO A 292 -15.89 -10.18 -5.54
N ILE A 293 -15.52 -10.02 -6.81
CA ILE A 293 -14.12 -10.07 -7.25
C ILE A 293 -13.31 -8.92 -6.65
N ALA A 294 -13.84 -7.69 -6.68
CA ALA A 294 -13.19 -6.54 -6.05
C ALA A 294 -13.02 -6.74 -4.53
N VAL A 295 -14.03 -7.31 -3.86
CA VAL A 295 -13.96 -7.65 -2.43
C VAL A 295 -12.88 -8.71 -2.16
N LYS A 296 -12.75 -9.73 -3.01
CA LYS A 296 -11.67 -10.73 -2.90
C LYS A 296 -10.30 -10.06 -2.96
N GLY A 297 -10.11 -9.15 -3.91
CA GLY A 297 -8.88 -8.37 -4.04
C GLY A 297 -8.55 -7.56 -2.78
N LEU A 298 -9.54 -6.83 -2.27
CA LEU A 298 -9.40 -6.05 -1.03
C LEU A 298 -9.03 -6.94 0.17
N LEU A 299 -9.68 -8.10 0.34
CA LEU A 299 -9.38 -9.01 1.44
C LEU A 299 -7.94 -9.51 1.39
N ILE A 300 -7.46 -9.91 0.20
CA ILE A 300 -6.08 -10.38 0.02
C ILE A 300 -5.10 -9.25 0.35
N ALA A 301 -5.26 -8.08 -0.26
CA ALA A 301 -4.36 -6.95 -0.04
C ALA A 301 -4.36 -6.49 1.43
N SER A 302 -5.54 -6.39 2.05
CA SER A 302 -5.68 -6.00 3.46
C SER A 302 -5.04 -7.00 4.39
N LEU A 303 -5.17 -8.30 4.10
CA LEU A 303 -4.55 -9.36 4.90
C LEU A 303 -3.03 -9.28 4.83
N ILE A 304 -2.46 -9.14 3.62
CA ILE A 304 -1.01 -9.01 3.43
C ILE A 304 -0.53 -7.75 4.16
N HIS A 305 -1.14 -6.60 3.88
CA HIS A 305 -0.76 -5.34 4.51
C HIS A 305 -0.86 -5.37 6.05
N ALA A 306 -1.97 -5.83 6.62
CA ALA A 306 -2.12 -5.93 8.07
C ALA A 306 -1.11 -6.90 8.70
N THR A 307 -0.78 -7.99 7.99
CA THR A 307 0.25 -8.94 8.43
C THR A 307 1.63 -8.27 8.45
N TYR A 308 1.98 -7.47 7.44
CA TYR A 308 3.20 -6.67 7.45
C TYR A 308 3.26 -5.74 8.67
N ASN A 309 2.18 -4.99 8.93
CA ASN A 309 2.11 -4.05 10.06
C ASN A 309 2.29 -4.71 11.43
N VAL A 310 1.86 -5.97 11.58
CA VAL A 310 2.12 -6.75 12.79
C VAL A 310 3.57 -7.24 12.84
N LEU A 311 4.04 -7.87 11.76
CA LEU A 311 5.31 -8.61 11.78
C LEU A 311 6.53 -7.70 11.72
N VAL A 312 6.44 -6.52 11.08
CA VAL A 312 7.57 -5.62 10.86
C VAL A 312 8.22 -5.13 12.16
N GLY A 313 7.44 -4.99 13.24
CA GLY A 313 7.96 -4.63 14.56
C GLY A 313 8.43 -5.82 15.40
N ILE A 314 7.90 -7.01 15.13
CA ILE A 314 8.10 -8.20 15.98
C ILE A 314 9.24 -9.06 15.46
N VAL A 315 9.23 -9.41 14.17
CA VAL A 315 10.15 -10.39 13.59
C VAL A 315 11.60 -9.89 13.62
N PRO A 316 11.93 -8.65 13.20
CA PRO A 316 13.29 -8.13 13.33
C PRO A 316 13.78 -8.12 14.78
N ALA A 317 12.93 -7.69 15.72
CA ALA A 317 13.28 -7.59 17.13
C ALA A 317 13.59 -8.97 17.73
N VAL A 318 12.73 -9.97 17.48
CA VAL A 318 12.94 -11.35 17.94
C VAL A 318 14.21 -11.93 17.32
N PHE A 319 14.49 -11.65 16.04
CA PHE A 319 15.70 -12.10 15.36
C PHE A 319 16.96 -11.51 16.00
N VAL A 320 17.00 -10.21 16.27
CA VAL A 320 18.15 -9.55 16.92
C VAL A 320 18.41 -10.12 18.31
N VAL A 321 17.36 -10.27 19.13
CA VAL A 321 17.47 -10.87 20.47
C VAL A 321 17.95 -12.31 20.39
N THR A 322 17.40 -13.10 19.48
CA THR A 322 17.76 -14.53 19.38
C THR A 322 19.20 -14.71 18.84
N ALA A 323 19.61 -13.90 17.87
CA ALA A 323 20.97 -13.92 17.32
C ALA A 323 22.01 -13.54 18.38
N SER A 324 21.72 -12.55 19.21
CA SER A 324 22.61 -12.13 20.29
C SER A 324 22.68 -13.17 21.41
N GLU A 325 21.54 -13.64 21.91
CA GLU A 325 21.48 -14.56 23.05
C GLU A 325 21.96 -15.98 22.71
N PHE A 326 21.62 -16.52 21.53
CA PHE A 326 21.87 -17.92 21.20
C PHE A 326 23.06 -18.14 20.24
N ALA A 327 23.39 -17.16 19.41
CA ALA A 327 24.52 -17.27 18.47
C ALA A 327 25.71 -16.38 18.85
N GLY A 328 25.57 -15.51 19.86
CA GLY A 328 26.61 -14.54 20.23
C GLY A 328 26.88 -13.51 19.14
N VAL A 329 25.97 -13.34 18.17
CA VAL A 329 26.12 -12.42 17.03
C VAL A 329 25.30 -11.16 17.28
N SER A 330 25.96 -10.01 17.26
CA SER A 330 25.27 -8.72 17.26
C SER A 330 24.86 -8.36 15.83
N VAL A 331 23.54 -8.23 15.61
CA VAL A 331 22.98 -7.78 14.33
C VAL A 331 22.41 -6.38 14.52
N PRO A 332 22.79 -5.38 13.70
CA PRO A 332 22.17 -4.07 13.76
C PRO A 332 20.67 -4.14 13.42
N ASP A 333 19.83 -3.43 14.18
CA ASP A 333 18.36 -3.43 13.99
C ASP A 333 17.95 -3.08 12.57
N LEU A 334 18.65 -2.12 11.94
CA LEU A 334 18.38 -1.70 10.57
C LEU A 334 18.62 -2.84 9.56
N VAL A 335 19.64 -3.68 9.80
CA VAL A 335 19.94 -4.84 8.94
C VAL A 335 18.85 -5.91 9.11
N ALA A 336 18.44 -6.19 10.35
CA ALA A 336 17.36 -7.15 10.62
C ALA A 336 16.02 -6.67 10.04
N PHE A 337 15.71 -5.38 10.16
CA PHE A 337 14.54 -4.75 9.56
C PHE A 337 14.59 -4.85 8.03
N PHE A 338 15.70 -4.45 7.41
CA PHE A 338 15.84 -4.52 5.95
C PHE A 338 15.74 -5.96 5.43
N ALA A 339 16.37 -6.92 6.11
CA ALA A 339 16.27 -8.33 5.75
C ALA A 339 14.81 -8.83 5.83
N PHE A 340 14.08 -8.45 6.88
CA PHE A 340 12.66 -8.77 6.99
C PHE A 340 11.84 -8.20 5.84
N VAL A 341 11.98 -6.89 5.57
CA VAL A 341 11.26 -6.21 4.48
C VAL A 341 11.56 -6.88 3.15
N LEU A 342 12.83 -7.13 2.84
CA LEU A 342 13.25 -7.77 1.60
C LEU A 342 12.61 -9.15 1.44
N VAL A 343 12.63 -9.97 2.50
CA VAL A 343 12.04 -11.32 2.47
C VAL A 343 10.52 -11.24 2.30
N TYR A 344 9.85 -10.39 3.09
CA TYR A 344 8.41 -10.25 3.07
C TYR A 344 7.91 -9.78 1.70
N ASP A 345 8.47 -8.68 1.18
CA ASP A 345 8.11 -8.12 -0.11
C ASP A 345 8.48 -9.07 -1.26
N SER A 346 9.57 -9.83 -1.15
CA SER A 346 9.93 -10.83 -2.17
C SER A 346 8.94 -11.98 -2.24
N ILE A 347 8.40 -12.45 -1.11
CA ILE A 347 7.40 -13.54 -1.09
C ILE A 347 6.13 -13.10 -1.81
N PHE A 348 5.58 -11.94 -1.45
CA PHE A 348 4.33 -11.45 -2.05
C PHE A 348 4.55 -10.91 -3.45
N GLY A 349 5.68 -10.26 -3.72
CA GLY A 349 6.10 -9.85 -5.05
C GLY A 349 6.24 -11.05 -5.98
N PHE A 350 6.85 -12.15 -5.55
CA PHE A 350 6.92 -13.38 -6.32
C PHE A 350 5.53 -13.98 -6.60
N ALA A 351 4.64 -14.00 -5.59
CA ALA A 351 3.28 -14.47 -5.77
C ALA A 351 2.50 -13.62 -6.78
N LEU A 352 2.66 -12.30 -6.76
CA LEU A 352 2.07 -11.38 -7.74
C LEU A 352 2.66 -11.60 -9.14
N LEU A 353 3.98 -11.70 -9.25
CA LEU A 353 4.67 -11.95 -10.51
C LEU A 353 4.26 -13.29 -11.12
N ARG A 354 4.05 -14.33 -10.31
CA ARG A 354 3.53 -15.62 -10.78
C ARG A 354 2.15 -15.46 -11.43
N LYS A 355 1.29 -14.62 -10.84
CA LYS A 355 -0.05 -14.33 -11.38
C LYS A 355 0.02 -13.53 -12.69
N ILE A 356 0.84 -12.49 -12.72
CA ILE A 356 1.11 -11.69 -13.93
C ILE A 356 1.69 -12.55 -15.05
N ARG A 357 2.64 -13.44 -14.74
CA ARG A 357 3.22 -14.37 -15.72
C ARG A 357 2.19 -15.35 -16.26
N ALA A 358 1.28 -15.85 -15.42
CA ALA A 358 0.20 -16.72 -15.87
C ALA A 358 -0.72 -15.99 -16.88
N TYR A 359 -1.08 -14.73 -16.59
CA TYR A 359 -1.84 -13.89 -17.53
C TYR A 359 -1.06 -13.65 -18.83
N ARG A 360 0.21 -13.23 -18.74
CA ARG A 360 1.06 -12.96 -19.90
C ARG A 360 1.28 -14.19 -20.79
N ALA A 361 1.45 -15.36 -20.17
CA ALA A 361 1.57 -16.62 -20.90
C ALA A 361 0.29 -16.96 -21.67
N ALA A 362 -0.88 -16.79 -21.03
CA ALA A 362 -2.17 -16.99 -21.69
C ALA A 362 -2.41 -15.96 -22.82
N TYR A 363 -2.02 -14.70 -22.62
CA TYR A 363 -2.11 -13.64 -23.63
C TYR A 363 -1.22 -13.91 -24.85
N HIS A 364 0.04 -14.29 -24.66
CA HIS A 364 0.95 -14.58 -25.77
C HIS A 364 0.55 -15.82 -26.57
N ASP A 365 -0.02 -16.82 -25.92
CA ASP A 365 -0.46 -18.02 -26.63
C ASP A 365 -1.60 -17.71 -27.60
N VAL A 366 -2.58 -16.93 -27.14
CA VAL A 366 -3.74 -16.50 -27.92
C VAL A 366 -3.36 -15.51 -29.03
N ARG A 367 -2.39 -14.62 -28.80
CA ARG A 367 -1.88 -13.73 -29.86
C ARG A 367 -1.00 -14.46 -30.87
N GLY A 368 -0.25 -15.47 -30.41
CA GLY A 368 0.58 -16.31 -31.27
C GLY A 368 -0.22 -17.26 -32.18
N THR A 369 -1.47 -17.56 -31.84
CA THR A 369 -2.40 -18.25 -32.76
C THR A 369 -2.92 -17.33 -33.86
N ASP A 370 -3.25 -16.07 -33.55
CA ASP A 370 -3.67 -15.06 -34.54
C ASP A 370 -2.56 -14.79 -35.59
N ASP A 371 -1.30 -14.65 -35.16
CA ASP A 371 -0.17 -14.44 -36.07
C ASP A 371 0.07 -15.65 -37.00
N ARG A 372 -0.31 -16.88 -36.58
CA ARG A 372 -0.20 -18.10 -37.38
C ARG A 372 -1.38 -18.32 -38.33
N GLU A 373 -2.59 -17.92 -37.94
CA GLU A 373 -3.76 -17.94 -38.83
C GLU A 373 -3.69 -16.81 -39.88
N GLY A 374 -2.99 -15.71 -39.59
CA GLY A 374 -2.70 -14.64 -40.56
C GLY A 374 -1.64 -15.00 -41.61
N THR A 375 -0.81 -16.01 -41.35
CA THR A 375 0.12 -16.58 -42.35
C THR A 375 -0.53 -17.74 -43.09
N PHE A 376 -1.48 -17.43 -43.98
CA PHE A 376 -1.76 -18.36 -45.07
C PHE A 376 -0.54 -18.39 -45.98
N ASP A 377 0.20 -19.50 -45.96
CA ASP A 377 1.10 -19.84 -47.07
C ASP A 377 0.19 -19.93 -48.30
N PRO A 378 0.36 -19.08 -49.34
CA PRO A 378 -0.47 -19.18 -50.53
C PRO A 378 -0.24 -20.58 -51.09
N GLU A 379 -1.27 -21.44 -51.02
CA GLU A 379 -1.27 -22.68 -51.79
C GLU A 379 -0.94 -22.30 -53.22
N ALA A 380 0.21 -22.77 -53.71
CA ALA A 380 0.60 -22.60 -55.09
C ALA A 380 -0.51 -23.21 -55.94
N THR A 381 -1.38 -22.37 -56.50
CA THR A 381 -2.41 -22.80 -57.43
C THR A 381 -1.70 -23.46 -58.59
N GLU A 382 -2.01 -24.75 -58.83
CA GLU A 382 -1.45 -25.66 -59.83
C GLU A 382 -1.70 -25.24 -61.29
N PHE A 383 -1.87 -23.94 -61.56
CA PHE A 383 -2.18 -23.42 -62.88
C PHE A 383 -1.49 -22.08 -63.08
N ASP A 384 -0.23 -22.12 -63.49
CA ASP A 384 0.31 -21.09 -64.37
C ASP A 384 1.05 -21.79 -65.53
N PRO A 385 0.64 -21.54 -66.81
CA PRO A 385 1.07 -22.29 -67.99
C PRO A 385 2.45 -21.90 -68.56
#